data_AF-A0A482REU7-F1
#
_entry.id   AF-A0A482REU7-F1
#
_cell.length_a   1.000
_cell.length_b   1.000
_cell.length_c   1.000
_cell.angle_alpha   90.00
_cell.angle_beta   90.00
_cell.angle_gamma   90.00
#
_symmetry.space_group_name_H-M   'P 1'
#
loop_
_entity.id
_entity.type
_entity.pdbx_description
1 polymer ?
#
loop_
_entity_poly.entity_id
_entity_poly.type
_entity_poly.pdbx_seq_one_letter_code
_entity_poly.pdbx_strand_id
1 'polypeptide(L)'
;MNGELCSGNGVCGYDSAISQARCFCNSDYLESDCQTPVTPFPSGGVAASTIIGILLGIAGLLFYGWFTNRKASGYSGMPAADAPSGFY
;
A
#
# COMPACT_ATOMS: atom_id res chain seq x y z
N MET A 1 -28.36 0.33 31.37
CA MET A 1 -28.26 -0.40 30.09
C MET A 1 -27.07 -1.35 30.23
N ASN A 2 -27.31 -2.62 30.53
CA ASN A 2 -26.27 -3.65 30.69
C ASN A 2 -26.77 -4.85 29.89
N GLY A 3 -26.07 -5.23 28.82
CA GLY A 3 -26.53 -6.26 27.87
C GLY A 3 -27.03 -5.77 26.51
N GLU A 4 -26.84 -4.50 26.16
CA GLU A 4 -27.07 -4.04 24.79
C GLU A 4 -25.96 -4.58 23.87
N LEU A 5 -26.34 -5.23 22.77
CA LEU A 5 -25.40 -5.65 21.75
C LEU A 5 -24.85 -4.39 21.07
N CYS A 6 -23.53 -4.27 21.03
CA CYS A 6 -22.86 -3.24 20.26
C CYS A 6 -22.97 -3.61 18.78
N SER A 7 -24.06 -3.13 18.17
CA SER A 7 -24.43 -3.34 16.78
C SER A 7 -24.40 -4.81 16.30
N GLY A 8 -24.70 -5.74 17.20
CA GLY A 8 -24.72 -7.19 16.92
C GLY A 8 -23.34 -7.87 16.90
N ASN A 9 -22.24 -7.12 17.02
CA ASN A 9 -20.88 -7.64 16.86
C ASN A 9 -20.01 -7.50 18.13
N GLY A 10 -20.63 -7.22 19.27
CA GLY A 10 -19.97 -7.09 20.56
C GLY A 10 -20.95 -6.95 21.72
N VAL A 11 -20.40 -6.94 22.93
CA VAL A 11 -21.17 -6.79 24.17
C VAL A 11 -20.73 -5.53 24.92
N CYS A 12 -21.70 -4.72 25.35
CA CYS A 12 -21.43 -3.57 26.20
C CYS A 12 -21.11 -4.03 27.63
N GLY A 13 -19.96 -3.63 28.15
CA GLY A 13 -19.51 -3.93 29.51
C GLY A 13 -18.86 -2.71 30.17
N TYR A 14 -18.75 -2.72 31.49
CA TYR A 14 -18.10 -1.65 32.23
C TYR A 14 -16.58 -1.89 32.33
N ASP A 15 -15.78 -0.93 31.88
CA ASP A 15 -14.33 -0.95 32.00
C ASP A 15 -13.91 -0.23 33.29
N SER A 16 -13.45 -1.01 34.27
CA SER A 16 -13.01 -0.50 35.57
C SER A 16 -11.70 0.30 35.50
N ALA A 17 -10.93 0.22 34.42
CA ALA A 17 -9.66 0.95 34.29
C ALA A 17 -9.90 2.43 33.94
N ILE A 18 -10.92 2.72 33.14
CA ILE A 18 -11.30 4.10 32.76
C ILE A 18 -12.62 4.56 33.38
N SER A 19 -13.24 3.73 34.23
CA SER A 19 -14.51 4.01 34.90
C SER A 19 -15.66 4.35 33.94
N GLN A 20 -15.67 3.74 32.74
CA GLN A 20 -16.65 4.03 31.68
C GLN A 20 -17.16 2.74 31.04
N ALA A 21 -18.40 2.76 30.54
CA ALA A 21 -18.95 1.66 29.74
C ALA A 21 -18.33 1.66 28.34
N ARG A 22 -17.93 0.48 27.85
CA ARG A 22 -17.29 0.27 26.55
C ARG A 22 -17.86 -0.98 25.89
N CYS A 23 -17.83 -0.99 24.56
CA CYS A 23 -18.13 -2.19 23.80
C CYS A 23 -16.90 -3.08 23.68
N PHE A 24 -17.06 -4.34 24.05
CA PHE A 24 -16.10 -5.40 23.79
C PHE A 24 -16.49 -6.09 22.50
N CYS A 25 -15.77 -5.79 21.42
CA CYS A 25 -16.04 -6.31 20.09
C CYS A 25 -15.50 -7.73 19.92
N ASN A 26 -16.14 -8.49 19.02
CA ASN A 26 -15.59 -9.75 18.54
C ASN A 26 -14.28 -9.52 17.77
N SER A 27 -13.48 -10.57 17.66
CA SER A 27 -12.10 -10.54 17.11
C SER A 27 -11.96 -9.91 15.71
N ASP A 28 -13.05 -9.90 14.94
CA ASP A 28 -13.09 -9.39 13.57
C ASP A 28 -13.70 -7.98 13.46
N TYR A 29 -13.97 -7.30 14.58
CA TYR A 29 -14.54 -5.95 14.61
C TYR A 29 -13.75 -5.01 15.52
N LEU A 30 -13.69 -3.75 15.10
CA LEU A 30 -12.96 -2.64 15.70
C LEU A 30 -13.95 -1.51 16.05
N GLU A 31 -13.42 -0.48 16.71
CA GLU A 31 -14.12 0.75 17.12
C GLU A 31 -14.96 0.60 18.40
N SER A 32 -15.36 1.74 18.99
CA SER A 32 -16.22 1.81 20.17
C SER A 32 -17.61 1.20 19.97
N ASP A 33 -18.02 0.96 18.73
CA ASP A 33 -19.36 0.52 18.35
C ASP A 33 -19.37 -0.83 17.63
N CYS A 34 -18.21 -1.48 17.47
CA CYS A 34 -18.05 -2.77 16.79
C CYS A 34 -18.65 -2.79 15.36
N GLN A 35 -18.65 -1.64 14.70
CA GLN A 35 -19.19 -1.47 13.34
C GLN A 35 -18.12 -1.67 12.27
N THR A 36 -16.85 -1.46 12.62
CA THR A 36 -15.76 -1.43 11.66
C THR A 36 -15.12 -2.81 11.59
N PRO A 37 -15.32 -3.59 10.51
CA PRO A 37 -14.66 -4.89 10.40
C PRO A 37 -13.15 -4.71 10.33
N VAL A 38 -12.41 -5.61 10.96
CA VAL A 38 -10.96 -5.73 10.77
C VAL A 38 -10.75 -6.17 9.33
N THR A 39 -10.40 -5.24 8.45
CA THR A 39 -9.95 -5.62 7.10
C THR A 39 -8.66 -6.42 7.29
N PRO A 40 -8.63 -7.72 6.94
CA PRO A 40 -7.39 -8.47 7.01
C PRO A 40 -6.39 -7.75 6.11
N PHE A 41 -5.27 -7.32 6.68
CA PHE A 41 -4.16 -6.80 5.89
C PHE A 41 -3.87 -7.83 4.78
N PRO A 42 -3.83 -7.42 3.51
CA PRO A 42 -3.59 -8.37 2.44
C PRO A 42 -2.22 -9.01 2.72
N SER A 43 -2.26 -10.31 2.95
CA SER A 43 -1.13 -11.12 3.38
C SER A 43 0.07 -10.86 2.46
N GLY A 44 1.28 -10.81 3.01
CA GLY A 44 2.51 -10.21 2.44
C GLY A 44 2.97 -10.58 1.01
N GLY A 45 2.22 -11.39 0.26
CA GLY A 45 2.46 -11.66 -1.16
C GLY A 45 2.25 -10.44 -2.08
N VAL A 46 1.31 -9.54 -1.77
CA VAL A 46 1.09 -8.34 -2.62
C VAL A 46 2.24 -7.33 -2.50
N ALA A 47 2.81 -7.14 -1.32
CA ALA A 47 3.93 -6.24 -1.10
C ALA A 47 5.23 -6.75 -1.75
N ALA A 48 5.43 -8.06 -1.83
CA ALA A 48 6.61 -8.65 -2.48
C ALA A 48 6.53 -8.56 -4.02
N SER A 49 5.32 -8.57 -4.58
CA SER A 49 5.11 -8.61 -6.03
C SER A 49 5.53 -7.32 -6.76
N THR A 50 5.41 -6.18 -6.10
CA THR A 50 5.77 -4.87 -6.67
C THR A 50 7.28 -4.74 -6.87
N ILE A 51 8.09 -5.22 -5.92
CA ILE A 51 9.55 -5.16 -5.99
C ILE A 51 10.06 -5.99 -7.18
N ILE A 52 9.56 -7.22 -7.32
CA ILE A 52 9.94 -8.11 -8.42
C ILE A 52 9.50 -7.53 -9.77
N GLY A 53 8.27 -6.98 -9.84
CA GLY A 53 7.78 -6.31 -11.05
C GLY A 53 8.62 -5.12 -11.47
N ILE A 54 9.03 -4.27 -10.52
CA ILE A 54 9.90 -3.11 -10.78
C ILE A 54 11.29 -3.57 -11.25
N LEU A 55 11.89 -4.56 -10.58
CA LEU A 55 13.22 -5.07 -10.95
C LEU A 55 13.22 -5.69 -12.35
N LEU A 56 12.21 -6.49 -12.69
CA LEU A 56 12.06 -7.07 -14.03
C LEU A 56 11.78 -6.00 -15.08
N GLY A 57 10.97 -4.98 -14.75
CA GLY A 57 10.72 -3.84 -15.64
C GLY A 57 11.98 -3.04 -15.95
N ILE A 58 12.77 -2.69 -14.93
CA ILE A 58 14.05 -1.98 -15.09
C ILE A 58 15.04 -2.85 -15.87
N ALA A 59 15.19 -4.13 -15.53
CA ALA A 59 16.07 -5.05 -16.23
C ALA A 59 15.69 -5.20 -17.72
N GLY A 60 14.39 -5.27 -18.03
CA GLY A 60 13.88 -5.31 -19.40
C GLY A 60 14.17 -4.03 -20.19
N LEU A 61 13.99 -2.85 -19.60
CA LEU A 61 14.31 -1.57 -20.23
C LEU A 61 15.81 -1.43 -20.52
N LEU A 62 16.65 -1.81 -19.56
CA LEU A 62 18.11 -1.80 -19.73
C LEU A 62 18.55 -2.81 -20.80
N PHE A 63 17.98 -4.02 -20.79
CA PHE A 63 18.28 -5.05 -21.79
C PHE A 63 17.84 -4.63 -23.20
N TYR A 64 16.64 -4.06 -23.34
CA TYR A 64 16.12 -3.56 -24.61
C TYR A 64 16.95 -2.37 -25.15
N GLY A 65 17.30 -1.43 -24.27
CA GLY A 65 18.19 -0.33 -24.61
C GLY A 65 19.56 -0.82 -25.06
N TRP A 66 20.17 -1.77 -24.35
CA TRP A 66 21.45 -2.34 -24.76
C TRP A 66 21.35 -3.14 -26.07
N PHE A 67 20.28 -3.89 -26.29
CA PHE A 67 20.07 -4.68 -27.50
C PHE A 67 19.90 -3.78 -28.74
N THR A 68 19.17 -2.67 -28.60
CA THR A 68 19.04 -1.67 -29.67
C THR A 68 20.34 -0.88 -29.86
N ASN A 69 21.08 -0.57 -28.80
CA ASN A 69 22.40 0.09 -28.88
C ASN A 69 23.49 -0.80 -29.52
N ARG A 70 23.43 -2.12 -29.34
CA ARG A 70 24.28 -3.06 -30.10
C ARG A 70 23.98 -3.04 -31.60
N LYS A 71 22.77 -2.66 -32.02
CA LYS A 71 22.45 -2.39 -33.44
C LYS A 71 22.83 -0.97 -33.87
N ALA A 72 22.90 -0.03 -32.93
CA ALA A 72 23.18 1.39 -33.17
C ALA A 72 24.65 1.79 -33.02
N SER A 73 25.60 0.85 -32.89
CA SER A 73 27.05 1.15 -32.90
C SER A 73 27.57 1.72 -34.24
N GLY A 74 26.68 2.05 -35.19
CA GLY A 74 26.95 2.89 -36.36
C GLY A 74 26.37 4.32 -36.27
N TYR A 75 25.75 4.73 -35.16
CA TYR A 75 25.21 6.09 -34.97
C TYR A 75 26.09 6.90 -34.02
N SER A 76 27.26 7.29 -34.53
CA SER A 76 27.98 8.46 -34.05
C SER A 76 27.11 9.70 -34.31
N GLY A 77 26.53 10.28 -33.27
CA GLY A 77 25.94 11.62 -33.36
C GLY A 77 24.60 11.76 -32.67
N MET A 78 24.64 12.27 -31.45
CA MET A 78 23.62 13.20 -30.99
C MET A 78 24.37 14.39 -30.37
N PRO A 79 24.24 15.62 -30.87
CA PRO A 79 24.74 16.79 -30.14
C PRO A 79 23.93 16.98 -28.85
N ALA A 80 24.60 17.57 -27.85
CA ALA A 80 24.07 17.84 -26.53
C ALA A 80 22.69 18.54 -26.60
N ALA A 81 21.73 18.04 -25.83
CA ALA A 81 20.49 18.77 -25.58
C ALA A 81 20.81 19.94 -24.65
N ASP A 82 20.84 21.16 -25.20
CA ASP A 82 20.89 22.39 -24.44
C ASP A 82 19.66 22.49 -23.52
N ALA A 83 19.91 22.82 -22.24
CA ALA A 83 18.91 22.92 -21.19
C ALA A 83 17.87 24.01 -21.50
N PRO A 84 16.57 23.81 -21.15
CA PRO A 84 15.56 24.85 -21.34
C PRO A 84 15.86 26.05 -20.44
N SER A 85 16.23 27.17 -21.05
CA SER A 85 16.37 28.47 -20.39
C SER A 85 15.04 28.87 -19.75
N GLY A 86 15.13 29.28 -18.49
CA GLY A 86 14.02 29.46 -17.56
C GLY A 86 12.97 30.50 -17.94
N PHE A 87 11.87 30.38 -17.19
CA PHE A 87 10.71 31.27 -17.14
C PHE A 87 11.11 32.70 -16.75
N TYR A 88 10.68 33.67 -17.56
CA TYR A 88 10.34 35.03 -17.14
C TYR A 88 9.15 35.51 -17.96
#